data_AF-A0A6B1KK54-F1
#
_entry.id   AF-A0A6B1KK54-F1
#
_cell.length_a   1.000
_cell.length_b   1.000
_cell.length_c   1.000
_cell.angle_alpha   90.00
_cell.angle_beta   90.00
_cell.angle_gamma   90.00
#
_symmetry.space_group_name_H-M   'P 1'
#
loop_
_entity.id
_entity.type
_entity.pdbx_description
1 polymer ?
#
loop_
_entity_poly.entity_id
_entity_poly.type
_entity_poly.pdbx_seq_one_letter_code
_entity_poly.pdbx_strand_id
1 'polypeptide(L)'
;MTACAIEPSAGHEDEAAPAGCTLTADGAYAARLASAGDSWFPERWTLDGPEPYAVPLPRNQPEEPGTEVQPMGDGRVLIHRLVAGRHAFSLLYPTGPGTGELPLGVVECPQDTARLRLLPPAPGGERAYALSVGPRSTTVWLVAGGAFGPERLAELPGRCSGGVWLDRTGRLLALDRETGGRTKAVVVDLERGGEVSPLLQIAADSDDRLLLADHDSGLLLIRSDAPSPGRDRLGWGVLGSTLPVRFPECLRLPDCTVTPFAIQPGQMLTPESCAVALRVDGPRGSWVGVWRPAERRVHHLPAPEGWLAGAGLWTPDGVLRLPYATEAVPCGVAQVSPPAAVAPEPGAAPPHPHPHSGPGPEQGPDARAAAATAATGHPPEPAPHSPGHAPEPAQPIHTPHPPHPPRPSPTPQPSHPDSSADPAPPPTPSTPRPVPLQQAPLGRLVTN
;
A
#
# COMPACT_ATOMS: atom_id res chain seq x y z
N MET A 1 43.78 24.88 -19.86
CA MET A 1 43.79 23.51 -19.30
C MET A 1 42.50 23.33 -18.53
N THR A 2 41.78 22.28 -18.88
CA THR A 2 40.37 22.04 -18.57
C THR A 2 40.27 20.98 -17.47
N ALA A 3 39.21 21.08 -16.67
CA ALA A 3 38.55 20.03 -15.89
C ALA A 3 39.28 19.54 -14.61
N CYS A 4 38.61 19.10 -13.55
CA CYS A 4 37.23 18.62 -13.39
C CYS A 4 36.59 19.10 -12.08
N ALA A 5 35.31 19.47 -12.16
CA ALA A 5 34.38 19.51 -11.05
C ALA A 5 33.96 18.07 -10.69
N ILE A 6 33.75 17.81 -9.40
CA ILE A 6 33.16 16.56 -8.90
C ILE A 6 31.80 16.96 -8.35
N GLU A 7 30.74 16.64 -9.10
CA GLU A 7 29.37 16.69 -8.62
C GLU A 7 29.15 15.50 -7.65
N PRO A 8 28.58 15.70 -6.46
CA PRO A 8 28.12 14.59 -5.63
C PRO A 8 26.73 14.16 -6.10
N SER A 9 26.67 13.05 -6.85
CA SER A 9 25.46 12.24 -6.97
C SER A 9 25.18 11.60 -5.61
N ALA A 10 24.38 12.26 -4.77
CA ALA A 10 23.77 11.63 -3.62
C ALA A 10 22.55 10.86 -4.11
N GLY A 11 22.77 9.62 -4.54
CA GLY A 11 21.71 8.62 -4.44
C GLY A 11 21.30 8.58 -2.97
N HIS A 12 20.01 8.73 -2.71
CA HIS A 12 19.45 8.39 -1.41
C HIS A 12 19.63 6.88 -1.24
N GLU A 13 20.84 6.50 -0.82
CA GLU A 13 21.06 5.21 -0.19
C GLU A 13 20.02 5.13 0.92
N ASP A 14 19.29 4.03 0.91
CA ASP A 14 18.36 3.60 1.95
C ASP A 14 19.21 3.45 3.23
N GLU A 15 19.55 4.59 3.84
CA GLU A 15 20.34 4.70 5.06
C GLU A 15 19.50 4.02 6.11
N ALA A 16 19.89 2.78 6.43
CA ALA A 16 19.13 1.82 7.22
C ALA A 16 18.47 2.52 8.40
N ALA A 17 17.17 2.80 8.27
CA ALA A 17 16.38 3.34 9.36
C ALA A 17 16.52 2.34 10.52
N PRO A 18 16.87 2.80 11.73
CA PRO A 18 17.07 1.91 12.87
C PRO A 18 15.84 1.03 13.05
N ALA A 19 16.09 -0.26 13.31
CA ALA A 19 15.12 -1.36 13.40
C ALA A 19 13.80 -0.92 14.07
N GLY A 20 12.86 -0.48 13.22
CA GLY A 20 11.55 -0.02 13.66
C GLY A 20 10.72 -1.17 14.22
N CYS A 21 9.64 -0.81 14.92
CA CYS A 21 8.64 -1.78 15.31
C CYS A 21 7.76 -2.11 14.10
N THR A 22 7.80 -3.35 13.62
CA THR A 22 6.92 -3.85 12.57
C THR A 22 5.71 -4.55 13.20
N LEU A 23 4.51 -4.30 12.67
CA LEU A 23 3.26 -4.91 13.13
C LEU A 23 2.75 -5.91 12.10
N THR A 24 2.10 -6.99 12.54
CA THR A 24 1.27 -7.81 11.66
C THR A 24 0.12 -6.98 11.10
N ALA A 25 -0.43 -7.37 9.95
CA ALA A 25 -1.48 -6.61 9.26
C ALA A 25 -2.76 -6.45 10.11
N ASP A 26 -3.08 -7.42 10.95
CA ASP A 26 -4.18 -7.38 11.92
C ASP A 26 -3.85 -6.59 13.20
N GLY A 27 -2.58 -6.22 13.39
CA GLY A 27 -2.07 -5.55 14.58
C GLY A 27 -2.01 -6.39 15.85
N ALA A 28 -2.18 -7.72 15.75
CA ALA A 28 -2.14 -8.59 16.92
C ALA A 28 -0.73 -8.72 17.50
N TYR A 29 0.28 -8.75 16.64
CA TYR A 29 1.67 -8.90 17.02
C TYR A 29 2.54 -7.78 16.47
N ALA A 30 3.63 -7.49 17.19
CA ALA A 30 4.71 -6.69 16.66
C ALA A 30 6.08 -7.28 17.00
N ALA A 31 7.10 -6.93 16.23
CA ALA A 31 8.48 -7.28 16.52
C ALA A 31 9.38 -6.07 16.33
N ARG A 32 10.43 -6.00 17.15
CA ARG A 32 11.50 -5.00 17.01
C ARG A 32 12.81 -5.55 17.53
N LEU A 33 13.91 -4.91 17.17
CA LEU A 33 15.17 -5.08 17.90
C LEU A 33 15.21 -4.03 19.00
N ALA A 34 15.19 -4.48 20.26
CA ALA A 34 15.36 -3.64 21.43
C ALA A 34 16.85 -3.58 21.81
N SER A 35 17.28 -2.49 22.44
CA SER A 35 18.64 -2.32 22.92
C SER A 35 18.71 -2.47 24.44
N ALA A 36 19.70 -3.21 24.93
CA ALA A 36 20.14 -3.23 26.32
C ALA A 36 21.63 -2.87 26.36
N GLY A 37 21.94 -1.61 26.68
CA GLY A 37 23.31 -1.08 26.57
C GLY A 37 23.75 -0.99 25.10
N ASP A 38 24.88 -1.63 24.77
CA ASP A 38 25.41 -1.68 23.41
C ASP A 38 24.94 -2.94 22.64
N SER A 39 24.06 -3.74 23.23
CA SER A 39 23.60 -5.02 22.68
C SER A 39 22.16 -4.96 22.20
N TRP A 40 21.90 -5.49 21.01
CA TRP A 40 20.55 -5.61 20.46
C TRP A 40 20.00 -7.02 20.69
N PHE A 41 18.70 -7.11 20.96
CA PHE A 41 18.00 -8.39 21.07
C PHE A 41 16.59 -8.28 20.45
N PRO A 42 16.05 -9.36 19.88
CA PRO A 42 14.69 -9.37 19.35
C PRO A 42 13.68 -9.31 20.49
N GLU A 43 12.61 -8.56 20.27
CA GLU A 43 11.50 -8.46 21.22
C GLU A 43 10.20 -8.71 20.47
N ARG A 44 9.34 -9.57 21.03
CA ARG A 44 8.00 -9.84 20.52
C ARG A 44 6.96 -9.12 21.35
N TRP A 45 6.03 -8.44 20.71
CA TRP A 45 4.92 -7.76 21.35
C TRP A 45 3.61 -8.46 20.99
N THR A 46 2.69 -8.53 21.95
CA THR A 46 1.31 -8.97 21.76
C THR A 46 0.39 -7.82 22.15
N LEU A 47 -0.49 -7.41 21.23
CA LEU A 47 -1.16 -6.10 21.25
C LEU A 47 -2.69 -6.18 21.12
N ASP A 48 -3.23 -7.36 20.81
CA ASP A 48 -4.67 -7.65 20.71
C ASP A 48 -5.32 -8.01 22.05
N GLY A 49 -4.52 -8.29 23.08
CA GLY A 49 -4.98 -8.53 24.45
C GLY A 49 -5.48 -7.27 25.17
N PRO A 50 -6.18 -7.42 26.30
CA PRO A 50 -6.62 -6.30 27.12
C PRO A 50 -5.46 -5.48 27.69
N GLU A 51 -4.33 -6.14 27.94
CA GLU A 51 -3.07 -5.52 28.37
C GLU A 51 -1.97 -5.90 27.37
N PRO A 52 -1.39 -4.94 26.63
CA PRO A 52 -0.28 -5.23 25.74
C PRO A 52 0.95 -5.64 26.56
N TYR A 53 1.72 -6.59 26.04
CA TYR A 53 2.95 -7.02 26.70
C TYR A 53 4.03 -7.38 25.69
N ALA A 54 5.28 -7.24 26.14
CA ALA A 54 6.46 -7.63 25.38
C ALA A 54 7.16 -8.82 26.04
N VAL A 55 7.71 -9.69 25.22
CA VAL A 55 8.56 -10.81 25.61
C VAL A 55 9.92 -10.60 24.95
N PRO A 56 10.99 -10.37 25.71
CA PRO A 56 12.33 -10.34 25.15
C PRO A 56 12.70 -11.76 24.68
N LEU A 57 13.35 -11.85 23.52
CA LEU A 57 13.80 -13.11 22.93
C LEU A 57 15.34 -13.15 22.86
N PRO A 58 16.06 -12.99 23.98
CA PRO A 58 17.52 -12.98 23.98
C PRO A 58 18.06 -14.36 23.60
N ARG A 59 19.18 -14.36 22.90
CA ARG A 59 19.99 -15.55 22.67
C ARG A 59 21.26 -15.47 23.53
N ASN A 60 22.13 -16.46 23.37
CA ASN A 60 23.43 -16.50 24.08
C ASN A 60 24.40 -15.40 23.60
N GLN A 61 24.06 -14.68 22.54
CA GLN A 61 24.82 -13.58 21.98
C GLN A 61 23.88 -12.43 21.57
N PRO A 62 24.36 -11.18 21.60
CA PRO A 62 23.68 -10.04 21.00
C PRO A 62 23.48 -10.20 19.49
N GLU A 63 22.52 -9.45 18.95
CA GLU A 63 22.31 -9.33 17.51
C GLU A 63 23.23 -8.27 16.89
N GLU A 64 23.76 -8.59 15.72
CA GLU A 64 24.67 -7.74 14.97
C GLU A 64 23.93 -6.63 14.21
N PRO A 65 24.60 -5.50 13.90
CA PRO A 65 24.06 -4.48 13.00
C PRO A 65 23.63 -5.07 11.65
N GLY A 66 22.45 -4.69 11.17
CA GLY A 66 21.87 -5.22 9.93
C GLY A 66 21.02 -6.48 10.11
N THR A 67 20.80 -6.93 11.35
CA THR A 67 19.75 -7.90 11.67
C THR A 67 18.37 -7.28 11.41
N GLU A 68 17.47 -8.02 10.80
CA GLU A 68 16.07 -7.62 10.60
C GLU A 68 15.14 -8.59 11.34
N VAL A 69 14.03 -8.06 11.87
CA VAL A 69 13.00 -8.87 12.54
C VAL A 69 11.61 -8.52 12.01
N GLN A 70 10.74 -9.52 11.97
CA GLN A 70 9.36 -9.39 11.50
C GLN A 70 8.43 -10.31 12.31
N PRO A 71 7.28 -9.83 12.80
CA PRO A 71 6.32 -10.69 13.47
C PRO A 71 5.60 -11.61 12.49
N MET A 72 5.29 -12.83 12.93
CA MET A 72 4.41 -13.77 12.26
C MET A 72 3.04 -13.77 12.93
N GLY A 73 1.98 -14.13 12.18
CA GLY A 73 0.59 -14.14 12.68
C GLY A 73 0.32 -15.17 13.78
N ASP A 74 1.21 -16.14 13.97
CA ASP A 74 1.16 -17.12 15.06
C ASP A 74 1.92 -16.67 16.32
N GLY A 75 2.42 -15.43 16.32
CA GLY A 75 3.19 -14.87 17.42
C GLY A 75 4.63 -15.39 17.51
N ARG A 76 5.20 -15.97 16.45
CA ARG A 76 6.65 -16.13 16.33
C ARG A 76 7.29 -14.88 15.73
N VAL A 77 8.61 -14.75 15.84
CA VAL A 77 9.38 -13.67 15.22
C VAL A 77 10.33 -14.26 14.18
N LEU A 78 10.16 -13.88 12.91
CA LEU A 78 11.17 -14.13 11.90
C LEU A 78 12.37 -13.23 12.18
N ILE A 79 13.56 -13.81 12.20
CA ILE A 79 14.83 -13.09 12.25
C ILE A 79 15.65 -13.41 11.00
N HIS A 80 16.18 -12.35 10.38
CA HIS A 80 17.13 -12.41 9.28
C HIS A 80 18.48 -11.89 9.77
N ARG A 81 19.52 -12.71 9.59
CA ARG A 81 20.91 -12.38 9.95
C ARG A 81 21.84 -12.51 8.75
N LEU A 82 22.87 -11.69 8.69
CA LEU A 82 23.98 -11.84 7.75
C LEU A 82 25.15 -12.57 8.45
N VAL A 83 25.35 -13.85 8.13
CA VAL A 83 26.37 -14.71 8.77
C VAL A 83 27.39 -15.12 7.71
N ALA A 84 28.64 -14.67 7.87
CA ALA A 84 29.74 -14.96 6.94
C ALA A 84 29.37 -14.71 5.45
N GLY A 85 28.65 -13.62 5.19
CA GLY A 85 28.21 -13.23 3.84
C GLY A 85 26.97 -13.97 3.32
N ARG A 86 26.29 -14.76 4.16
CA ARG A 86 25.07 -15.50 3.81
C ARG A 86 23.86 -15.00 4.61
N HIS A 87 22.70 -14.98 3.98
CA HIS A 87 21.46 -14.49 4.61
C HIS A 87 20.73 -15.65 5.28
N ALA A 88 20.85 -15.77 6.60
CA ALA A 88 20.25 -16.84 7.40
C ALA A 88 18.90 -16.40 7.98
N PHE A 89 17.91 -17.30 7.94
CA PHE A 89 16.55 -17.06 8.46
C PHE A 89 16.20 -18.07 9.54
N SER A 90 15.57 -17.61 10.61
CA SER A 90 15.07 -18.46 11.70
C SER A 90 13.77 -17.90 12.29
N LEU A 91 12.94 -18.77 12.87
CA LEU A 91 11.80 -18.37 13.69
C LEU A 91 12.16 -18.45 15.16
N LEU A 92 12.03 -17.34 15.86
CA LEU A 92 12.18 -17.23 17.31
C LEU A 92 10.82 -17.37 17.99
N TYR A 93 10.81 -18.08 19.11
CA TYR A 93 9.61 -18.26 19.92
C TYR A 93 9.96 -18.37 21.40
N PRO A 94 9.10 -17.89 22.30
CA PRO A 94 9.32 -18.04 23.74
C PRO A 94 9.36 -19.52 24.14
N THR A 95 10.36 -19.91 24.94
CA THR A 95 10.46 -21.25 25.55
C THR A 95 10.85 -21.15 27.01
N GLY A 96 9.86 -21.08 27.91
CA GLY A 96 10.12 -20.93 29.35
C GLY A 96 11.00 -19.70 29.63
N PRO A 97 12.14 -19.84 30.33
CA PRO A 97 13.04 -18.70 30.62
C PRO A 97 13.93 -18.28 29.43
N GLY A 98 13.85 -18.97 28.28
CA GLY A 98 14.74 -18.74 27.14
C GLY A 98 14.00 -18.61 25.81
N THR A 99 14.79 -18.59 24.74
CA THR A 99 14.32 -18.39 23.36
C THR A 99 14.59 -19.64 22.54
N GLY A 100 13.52 -20.26 22.05
CA GLY A 100 13.57 -21.29 21.03
C GLY A 100 13.89 -20.67 19.67
N GLU A 101 14.70 -21.38 18.88
CA GLU A 101 15.07 -20.97 17.52
C GLU A 101 14.85 -22.15 16.58
N LEU A 102 14.07 -21.92 15.52
CA LEU A 102 13.85 -22.87 14.44
C LEU A 102 14.52 -22.33 13.17
N PRO A 103 15.67 -22.88 12.75
CA PRO A 103 16.31 -22.50 11.49
C PRO A 103 15.41 -22.84 10.30
N LEU A 104 15.21 -21.86 9.42
CA LEU A 104 14.45 -22.04 8.18
C LEU A 104 15.37 -22.34 6.99
N GLY A 105 16.57 -21.77 6.99
CA GLY A 105 17.55 -21.97 5.93
C GLY A 105 18.37 -20.73 5.64
N VAL A 106 19.12 -20.78 4.55
CA VAL A 106 20.09 -19.75 4.16
C VAL A 106 19.93 -19.43 2.67
N VAL A 107 19.99 -18.15 2.34
CA VAL A 107 20.09 -17.65 0.96
C VAL A 107 21.50 -17.14 0.71
N GLU A 108 22.13 -17.65 -0.34
CA GLU A 108 23.39 -17.12 -0.86
C GLU A 108 23.07 -16.12 -1.98
N CYS A 109 23.48 -14.87 -1.78
CA CYS A 109 23.37 -13.84 -2.81
C CYS A 109 24.71 -13.70 -3.55
N PRO A 110 24.70 -13.47 -4.88
CA PRO A 110 25.89 -13.09 -5.62
C PRO A 110 26.60 -11.88 -5.00
N GLN A 111 27.94 -11.83 -5.08
CA GLN A 111 28.76 -10.78 -4.46
C GLN A 111 28.44 -9.35 -4.95
N ASP A 112 27.84 -9.21 -6.13
CA ASP A 112 27.40 -7.93 -6.71
C ASP A 112 25.96 -7.53 -6.32
N THR A 113 25.31 -8.29 -5.43
CA THR A 113 23.98 -7.97 -4.90
C THR A 113 24.07 -6.83 -3.89
N ALA A 114 23.27 -5.78 -4.07
CA ALA A 114 23.28 -4.58 -3.26
C ALA A 114 22.90 -4.83 -1.79
N ARG A 115 22.00 -5.79 -1.52
CA ARG A 115 21.68 -6.45 -0.24
C ARG A 115 20.36 -7.23 -0.38
N LEU A 116 20.11 -8.18 0.52
CA LEU A 116 18.79 -8.77 0.74
C LEU A 116 18.10 -8.06 1.91
N ARG A 117 16.80 -7.78 1.77
CA ARG A 117 15.94 -7.15 2.80
C ARG A 117 14.59 -7.85 2.91
N LEU A 118 13.97 -7.82 4.09
CA LEU A 118 12.60 -8.30 4.27
C LEU A 118 11.58 -7.34 3.62
N LEU A 119 10.51 -7.91 3.06
CA LEU A 119 9.31 -7.17 2.67
C LEU A 119 8.39 -6.98 3.88
N PRO A 120 7.47 -5.99 3.86
CA PRO A 120 6.51 -5.81 4.95
C PRO A 120 5.68 -7.08 5.23
N PRO A 121 5.18 -7.27 6.47
CA PRO A 121 4.45 -8.47 6.86
C PRO A 121 3.32 -8.78 5.88
N ALA A 122 3.24 -10.02 5.42
CA ALA A 122 2.18 -10.43 4.50
C ALA A 122 0.81 -10.34 5.20
N PRO A 123 -0.27 -9.95 4.50
CA PRO A 123 -1.58 -9.75 5.13
C PRO A 123 -2.14 -10.99 5.85
N GLY A 124 -1.82 -12.20 5.36
CA GLY A 124 -2.21 -13.45 6.00
C GLY A 124 -1.34 -13.87 7.20
N GLY A 125 -0.22 -13.20 7.48
CA GLY A 125 0.65 -13.45 8.64
C GLY A 125 1.42 -14.78 8.63
N GLU A 126 1.11 -15.73 7.75
CA GLU A 126 1.73 -17.05 7.68
C GLU A 126 3.02 -17.09 6.84
N ARG A 127 3.19 -16.11 5.95
CA ARG A 127 4.30 -16.06 4.98
C ARG A 127 5.12 -14.80 5.16
N ALA A 128 6.42 -14.92 4.91
CA ALA A 128 7.34 -13.79 4.88
C ALA A 128 8.15 -13.82 3.60
N TYR A 129 8.41 -12.64 3.06
CA TYR A 129 9.07 -12.49 1.77
C TYR A 129 10.27 -11.57 1.88
N ALA A 130 11.22 -11.72 0.96
CA ALA A 130 12.41 -10.89 0.88
C ALA A 130 12.75 -10.54 -0.56
N LEU A 131 13.46 -9.43 -0.75
CA LEU A 131 14.04 -9.05 -2.03
C LEU A 131 15.56 -9.14 -1.95
N SER A 132 16.20 -9.79 -2.92
CA SER A 132 17.64 -9.64 -3.17
C SER A 132 17.86 -8.83 -4.44
N VAL A 133 18.40 -7.62 -4.30
CA VAL A 133 18.50 -6.65 -5.39
C VAL A 133 19.90 -6.70 -6.02
N GLY A 134 20.00 -7.26 -7.22
CA GLY A 134 21.22 -7.25 -8.02
C GLY A 134 21.38 -5.97 -8.84
N PRO A 135 22.44 -5.86 -9.66
CA PRO A 135 22.68 -4.68 -10.50
C PRO A 135 21.64 -4.49 -11.61
N ARG A 136 21.05 -5.59 -12.11
CA ARG A 136 20.13 -5.58 -13.26
C ARG A 136 18.84 -6.38 -13.05
N SER A 137 18.75 -7.18 -12.00
CA SER A 137 17.56 -7.94 -11.66
C SER A 137 17.35 -7.95 -10.16
N THR A 138 16.12 -8.21 -9.75
CA THR A 138 15.74 -8.40 -8.35
C THR A 138 15.06 -9.75 -8.20
N THR A 139 15.52 -10.55 -7.25
CA THR A 139 14.88 -11.84 -6.96
C THR A 139 13.94 -11.70 -5.78
N VAL A 140 12.72 -12.24 -5.92
CA VAL A 140 11.73 -12.35 -4.84
C VAL A 140 11.84 -13.72 -4.21
N TRP A 141 11.96 -13.75 -2.89
CA TRP A 141 12.08 -14.95 -2.07
C TRP A 141 10.89 -15.10 -1.15
N LEU A 142 10.39 -16.33 -0.99
CA LEU A 142 9.58 -16.74 0.16
C LEU A 142 10.54 -17.27 1.22
N VAL A 143 10.69 -16.57 2.34
CA VAL A 143 11.70 -16.90 3.37
C VAL A 143 11.11 -17.60 4.59
N ALA A 144 9.79 -17.52 4.78
CA ALA A 144 9.04 -18.30 5.78
C ALA A 144 7.64 -18.65 5.25
N GLY A 145 7.10 -19.80 5.69
CA GLY A 145 5.79 -20.31 5.25
C GLY A 145 5.82 -21.15 3.96
N GLY A 146 7.02 -21.44 3.44
CA GLY A 146 7.24 -22.39 2.34
C GLY A 146 7.36 -23.84 2.81
N ALA A 147 7.52 -24.77 1.87
CA ALA A 147 7.63 -26.20 2.15
C ALA A 147 9.05 -26.60 2.60
N PHE A 148 10.10 -25.96 2.05
CA PHE A 148 11.49 -26.36 2.27
C PHE A 148 12.44 -25.16 2.42
N GLY A 149 12.23 -24.36 3.47
CA GLY A 149 13.09 -23.20 3.74
C GLY A 149 12.90 -22.06 2.73
N PRO A 150 13.92 -21.21 2.51
CA PRO A 150 13.83 -20.12 1.55
C PRO A 150 13.67 -20.59 0.09
N GLU A 151 12.61 -20.15 -0.57
CA GLU A 151 12.26 -20.52 -1.94
C GLU A 151 12.31 -19.30 -2.87
N ARG A 152 12.96 -19.45 -4.04
CA ARG A 152 12.99 -18.40 -5.06
C ARG A 152 11.68 -18.43 -5.86
N LEU A 153 10.87 -17.37 -5.75
CA LEU A 153 9.57 -17.29 -6.42
C LEU A 153 9.64 -16.67 -7.81
N ALA A 154 10.40 -15.59 -7.96
CA ALA A 154 10.48 -14.85 -9.21
C ALA A 154 11.81 -14.11 -9.35
N GLU A 155 12.21 -13.87 -10.60
CA GLU A 155 13.29 -12.95 -10.94
C GLU A 155 12.74 -11.84 -11.82
N LEU A 156 12.85 -10.60 -11.33
CA LEU A 156 12.28 -9.41 -11.94
C LEU A 156 13.39 -8.62 -12.63
N PRO A 157 13.17 -8.10 -13.84
CA PRO A 157 14.12 -7.18 -14.46
C PRO A 157 14.16 -5.86 -13.69
N GLY A 158 15.34 -5.22 -13.63
CA GLY A 158 15.55 -3.95 -12.93
C GLY A 158 15.78 -4.10 -11.43
N ARG A 159 16.07 -2.96 -10.79
CA ARG A 159 16.29 -2.89 -9.33
C ARG A 159 14.96 -2.56 -8.68
N CYS A 160 14.44 -3.41 -7.81
CA CYS A 160 13.17 -3.20 -7.15
C CYS A 160 13.36 -2.80 -5.69
N SER A 161 12.51 -1.87 -5.24
CA SER A 161 12.42 -1.39 -3.87
C SER A 161 10.94 -1.25 -3.48
N GLY A 162 10.64 -0.56 -2.38
CA GLY A 162 9.30 -0.56 -1.79
C GLY A 162 8.80 -1.94 -1.34
N GLY A 163 7.53 -2.21 -1.57
CA GLY A 163 6.86 -3.42 -1.12
C GLY A 163 5.54 -3.07 -0.47
N VAL A 164 4.46 -3.11 -1.24
CA VAL A 164 3.10 -2.85 -0.75
C VAL A 164 2.17 -3.95 -1.22
N TRP A 165 1.50 -4.60 -0.28
CA TRP A 165 0.51 -5.63 -0.59
C TRP A 165 -0.79 -4.99 -1.10
N LEU A 166 -1.29 -5.47 -2.25
CA LEU A 166 -2.49 -4.91 -2.89
C LEU A 166 -3.76 -5.76 -2.64
N ASP A 167 -3.62 -6.94 -2.05
CA ASP A 167 -4.74 -7.82 -1.71
C ASP A 167 -4.53 -8.51 -0.36
N ARG A 168 -5.61 -9.10 0.17
CA ARG A 168 -5.61 -9.82 1.46
C ARG A 168 -4.91 -11.18 1.41
N THR A 169 -4.76 -11.75 0.22
CA THR A 169 -4.20 -13.09 0.01
C THR A 169 -2.67 -13.10 0.02
N GLY A 170 -2.03 -11.93 -0.08
CA GLY A 170 -0.59 -11.82 -0.26
C GLY A 170 -0.12 -12.27 -1.63
N ARG A 171 -0.97 -12.11 -2.66
CA ARG A 171 -0.65 -12.52 -4.04
C ARG A 171 -0.06 -11.37 -4.85
N LEU A 172 -0.74 -10.22 -4.85
CA LEU A 172 -0.37 -9.04 -5.63
C LEU A 172 0.52 -8.12 -4.78
N LEU A 173 1.79 -8.03 -5.20
CA LEU A 173 2.80 -7.20 -4.56
C LEU A 173 3.18 -6.03 -5.47
N ALA A 174 3.01 -4.80 -4.99
CA ALA A 174 3.54 -3.63 -5.67
C ALA A 174 4.99 -3.38 -5.26
N LEU A 175 5.84 -3.13 -6.26
CA LEU A 175 7.26 -2.80 -6.11
C LEU A 175 7.60 -1.55 -6.91
N ASP A 176 8.53 -0.76 -6.40
CA ASP A 176 9.10 0.39 -7.10
C ASP A 176 10.30 -0.09 -7.91
N ARG A 177 10.15 -0.18 -9.23
CA ARG A 177 11.18 -0.70 -10.14
C ARG A 177 11.94 0.44 -10.81
N GLU A 178 13.25 0.45 -10.59
CA GLU A 178 14.21 1.31 -11.27
C GLU A 178 14.73 0.65 -12.56
N THR A 179 14.48 1.30 -13.69
CA THR A 179 15.01 0.93 -15.01
C THR A 179 15.37 2.19 -15.79
N GLY A 180 16.59 2.26 -16.33
CA GLY A 180 17.02 3.40 -17.14
C GLY A 180 17.10 4.72 -16.36
N GLY A 181 17.41 4.65 -15.06
CA GLY A 181 17.49 5.81 -14.16
C GLY A 181 16.14 6.39 -13.75
N ARG A 182 15.03 5.70 -14.03
CA ARG A 182 13.68 6.09 -13.61
C ARG A 182 13.01 4.99 -12.82
N THR A 183 12.29 5.39 -11.78
CA THR A 183 11.55 4.51 -10.88
C THR A 183 10.07 4.55 -11.23
N LYS A 184 9.46 3.38 -11.44
CA LYS A 184 8.02 3.22 -11.66
C LYS A 184 7.45 2.12 -10.79
N ALA A 185 6.28 2.33 -10.22
CA ALA A 185 5.59 1.28 -9.48
C ALA A 185 5.01 0.23 -10.46
N VAL A 186 5.23 -1.04 -10.14
CA VAL A 186 4.73 -2.20 -10.89
C VAL A 186 4.03 -3.17 -9.94
N VAL A 187 3.08 -3.94 -10.46
CA VAL A 187 2.49 -5.07 -9.74
C VAL A 187 3.19 -6.35 -10.17
N VAL A 188 3.52 -7.18 -9.19
CA VAL A 188 4.07 -8.52 -9.36
C VAL A 188 3.03 -9.53 -8.85
N ASP A 189 2.58 -10.43 -9.72
CA ASP A 189 1.68 -11.52 -9.36
C ASP A 189 2.47 -12.76 -8.96
N LEU A 190 2.56 -13.00 -7.64
CA LEU A 190 3.39 -14.09 -7.09
C LEU A 190 2.85 -15.48 -7.40
N GLU A 191 1.54 -15.62 -7.68
CA GLU A 191 0.94 -16.90 -8.06
C GLU A 191 1.11 -17.22 -9.55
N ARG A 192 1.44 -16.22 -10.37
CA ARG A 192 1.72 -16.37 -11.81
C ARG A 192 3.20 -16.31 -12.12
N GLY A 193 4.04 -16.83 -11.22
CA GLY A 193 5.50 -16.88 -11.41
C GLY A 193 6.16 -15.50 -11.46
N GLY A 194 5.54 -14.49 -10.81
CA GLY A 194 6.04 -13.12 -10.79
C GLY A 194 5.75 -12.33 -12.06
N GLU A 195 4.62 -12.59 -12.73
CA GLU A 195 4.15 -11.78 -13.87
C GLU A 195 4.11 -10.30 -13.47
N VAL A 196 4.76 -9.44 -14.25
CA VAL A 196 4.90 -8.01 -13.95
C VAL A 196 4.00 -7.18 -14.84
N SER A 197 3.18 -6.31 -14.24
CA SER A 197 2.37 -5.32 -14.95
C SER A 197 2.61 -3.89 -14.42
N PRO A 198 2.47 -2.84 -15.25
CA PRO A 198 2.60 -1.46 -14.77
C PRO A 198 1.52 -1.10 -13.75
N LEU A 199 1.87 -0.35 -12.71
CA LEU A 199 0.92 0.20 -11.75
C LEU A 199 0.83 1.73 -11.84
N LEU A 200 1.95 2.43 -11.67
CA LEU A 200 2.01 3.90 -11.71
C LEU A 200 3.04 4.37 -12.75
N GLN A 201 2.56 5.15 -13.71
CA GLN A 201 3.37 5.83 -14.72
C GLN A 201 2.72 7.18 -15.02
N ILE A 202 2.93 8.15 -14.13
CA ILE A 202 2.23 9.44 -14.13
C ILE A 202 2.77 10.34 -15.26
N ALA A 203 4.10 10.46 -15.36
CA ALA A 203 4.79 11.09 -16.48
C ALA A 203 5.92 10.17 -16.97
N ALA A 204 6.39 10.36 -18.21
CA ALA A 204 7.45 9.51 -18.77
C ALA A 204 8.79 9.69 -18.03
N ASP A 205 9.06 10.91 -17.59
CA ASP A 205 10.31 11.35 -16.97
C ASP A 205 10.23 11.51 -15.46
N SER A 206 9.09 11.21 -14.83
CA SER A 206 8.96 11.23 -13.38
C SER A 206 9.53 9.99 -12.71
N ASP A 207 9.79 10.09 -11.42
CA ASP A 207 9.93 8.96 -10.52
C ASP A 207 8.60 8.76 -9.78
N ASP A 208 7.97 7.60 -9.94
CA ASP A 208 6.66 7.29 -9.35
C ASP A 208 6.77 6.09 -8.42
N ARG A 209 6.51 6.31 -7.13
CA ARG A 209 6.64 5.31 -6.06
C ARG A 209 5.33 5.11 -5.32
N LEU A 210 5.00 3.87 -4.99
CA LEU A 210 3.87 3.56 -4.13
C LEU A 210 4.33 3.45 -2.67
N LEU A 211 3.75 4.27 -1.79
CA LEU A 211 4.12 4.31 -0.38
C LEU A 211 3.22 3.41 0.49
N LEU A 212 1.91 3.47 0.29
CA LEU A 212 0.92 2.64 0.98
C LEU A 212 -0.27 2.37 0.07
N ALA A 213 -0.96 1.26 0.33
CA ALA A 213 -2.25 0.95 -0.26
C ALA A 213 -3.17 0.37 0.80
N ASP A 214 -4.45 0.69 0.70
CA ASP A 214 -5.51 0.00 1.42
C ASP A 214 -6.31 -0.84 0.43
N HIS A 215 -6.35 -2.15 0.67
CA HIS A 215 -7.00 -3.11 -0.22
C HIS A 215 -8.54 -3.07 -0.12
N ASP A 216 -9.09 -2.53 0.97
CA ASP A 216 -10.54 -2.42 1.18
C ASP A 216 -11.14 -1.28 0.36
N SER A 217 -10.57 -0.08 0.49
CA SER A 217 -11.02 1.15 -0.18
C SER A 217 -10.39 1.35 -1.56
N GLY A 218 -9.26 0.68 -1.83
CA GLY A 218 -8.44 0.91 -3.01
C GLY A 218 -7.62 2.20 -2.94
N LEU A 219 -7.57 2.90 -1.79
CA LEU A 219 -6.78 4.12 -1.64
C LEU A 219 -5.28 3.83 -1.82
N LEU A 220 -4.61 4.61 -2.66
CA LEU A 220 -3.17 4.57 -2.88
C LEU A 220 -2.53 5.88 -2.41
N LEU A 221 -1.43 5.78 -1.66
CA LEU A 221 -0.56 6.90 -1.30
C LEU A 221 0.72 6.81 -2.12
N ILE A 222 1.07 7.91 -2.78
CA ILE A 222 2.05 7.95 -3.86
C ILE A 222 3.08 9.03 -3.57
N ARG A 223 4.35 8.77 -3.91
CA ARG A 223 5.37 9.82 -4.02
C ARG A 223 5.74 9.96 -5.49
N SER A 224 5.68 11.19 -6.00
CA SER A 224 6.07 11.46 -7.38
C SER A 224 6.51 12.91 -7.57
N ASP A 225 7.49 13.11 -8.43
CA ASP A 225 7.94 14.42 -8.90
C ASP A 225 7.26 14.85 -10.22
N ALA A 226 6.37 14.04 -10.80
CA ALA A 226 5.57 14.39 -11.98
C ALA A 226 4.90 15.79 -11.90
N PRO A 227 4.28 16.20 -10.78
CA PRO A 227 3.69 17.54 -10.67
C PRO A 227 4.73 18.68 -10.53
N SER A 228 6.00 18.37 -10.24
CA SER A 228 7.07 19.34 -9.97
C SER A 228 8.44 18.66 -10.18
N PRO A 229 8.94 18.57 -11.44
CA PRO A 229 10.12 17.77 -11.76
C PRO A 229 11.32 18.03 -10.84
N GLY A 230 11.93 16.95 -10.34
CA GLY A 230 13.04 17.01 -9.37
C GLY A 230 12.62 17.37 -7.94
N ARG A 231 11.33 17.47 -7.64
CA ARG A 231 10.80 17.69 -6.29
C ARG A 231 9.64 16.73 -6.02
N ASP A 232 9.93 15.70 -5.24
CA ASP A 232 8.94 14.73 -4.78
C ASP A 232 7.77 15.40 -4.07
N ARG A 233 6.56 14.99 -4.44
CA ARG A 233 5.31 15.39 -3.77
C ARG A 233 4.52 14.15 -3.38
N LEU A 234 3.88 14.24 -2.22
CA LEU A 234 2.89 13.25 -1.82
C LEU A 234 1.60 13.47 -2.62
N GLY A 235 1.11 12.38 -3.19
CA GLY A 235 -0.16 12.33 -3.88
C GLY A 235 -0.97 11.13 -3.48
N TRP A 236 -2.19 11.07 -4.00
CA TRP A 236 -3.08 9.94 -3.79
C TRP A 236 -3.91 9.62 -5.03
N GLY A 237 -4.32 8.37 -5.13
CA GLY A 237 -5.19 7.86 -6.18
C GLY A 237 -6.05 6.71 -5.66
N VAL A 238 -6.85 6.13 -6.55
CA VAL A 238 -7.69 4.97 -6.24
C VAL A 238 -7.35 3.87 -7.25
N LEU A 239 -7.03 2.69 -6.75
CA LEU A 239 -6.69 1.53 -7.57
C LEU A 239 -7.82 1.23 -8.57
N GLY A 240 -7.48 1.11 -9.86
CA GLY A 240 -8.45 0.86 -10.94
C GLY A 240 -9.25 2.08 -11.39
N SER A 241 -9.10 3.24 -10.76
CA SER A 241 -9.78 4.48 -11.15
C SER A 241 -9.18 5.09 -12.43
N THR A 242 -10.03 5.74 -13.22
CA THR A 242 -9.60 6.55 -14.38
C THR A 242 -9.24 7.99 -14.01
N LEU A 243 -9.50 8.40 -12.77
CA LEU A 243 -9.18 9.73 -12.29
C LEU A 243 -7.66 9.89 -12.13
N PRO A 244 -7.10 11.07 -12.43
CA PRO A 244 -5.68 11.32 -12.26
C PRO A 244 -5.28 11.32 -10.77
N VAL A 245 -4.00 11.02 -10.52
CA VAL A 245 -3.39 11.19 -9.19
C VAL A 245 -3.48 12.66 -8.77
N ARG A 246 -3.87 12.89 -7.51
CA ARG A 246 -4.01 14.22 -6.94
C ARG A 246 -2.83 14.50 -6.02
N PHE A 247 -2.31 15.72 -6.04
CA PHE A 247 -1.19 16.17 -5.21
C PHE A 247 -1.61 17.37 -4.33
N PRO A 248 -2.19 17.11 -3.13
CA PRO A 248 -2.68 18.16 -2.23
C PRO A 248 -1.54 19.01 -1.67
N GLU A 249 -1.68 20.35 -1.74
CA GLU A 249 -0.67 21.26 -1.19
C GLU A 249 -0.55 21.18 0.33
N CYS A 250 -1.62 20.78 1.04
CA CYS A 250 -1.59 20.64 2.49
C CYS A 250 -0.66 19.54 3.01
N LEU A 251 -0.25 18.60 2.16
CA LEU A 251 0.75 17.57 2.51
C LEU A 251 2.19 18.08 2.32
N ARG A 252 2.37 19.28 1.77
CA ARG A 252 3.67 19.92 1.64
C ARG A 252 3.93 20.78 2.87
N LEU A 253 4.69 20.22 3.80
CA LEU A 253 5.11 20.91 5.00
C LEU A 253 6.54 21.41 4.81
N PRO A 254 6.80 22.73 4.83
CA PRO A 254 8.15 23.27 4.71
C PRO A 254 9.09 22.69 5.76
N ASP A 255 10.33 22.40 5.35
CA ASP A 255 11.40 21.86 6.20
C ASP A 255 11.05 20.55 6.93
N CYS A 256 10.01 19.84 6.47
CA CYS A 256 9.56 18.59 7.07
C CYS A 256 9.52 17.46 6.04
N THR A 257 9.83 16.25 6.50
CA THR A 257 9.57 15.01 5.76
C THR A 257 8.26 14.40 6.22
N VAL A 258 7.36 14.12 5.29
CA VAL A 258 6.06 13.50 5.57
C VAL A 258 6.06 12.07 5.04
N THR A 259 5.88 11.10 5.93
CA THR A 259 5.91 9.67 5.61
C THR A 259 4.60 9.02 6.08
N PRO A 260 3.72 8.60 5.15
CA PRO A 260 2.55 7.81 5.50
C PRO A 260 2.98 6.47 6.12
N PHE A 261 2.29 6.04 7.17
CA PHE A 261 2.57 4.74 7.81
C PHE A 261 1.34 3.85 8.05
N ALA A 262 0.13 4.39 8.02
CA ALA A 262 -1.09 3.58 8.14
C ALA A 262 -2.28 4.25 7.44
N ILE A 263 -3.19 3.44 6.87
CA ILE A 263 -4.47 3.88 6.31
C ILE A 263 -5.60 3.20 7.12
N GLN A 264 -6.67 3.95 7.38
CA GLN A 264 -7.87 3.43 8.04
C GLN A 264 -8.56 2.40 7.14
N PRO A 265 -8.67 1.14 7.57
CA PRO A 265 -9.35 0.10 6.79
C PRO A 265 -10.88 0.26 6.86
N GLY A 266 -11.60 -0.57 6.10
CA GLY A 266 -13.06 -0.68 6.18
C GLY A 266 -13.87 0.47 5.58
N GLN A 267 -13.24 1.48 4.95
CA GLN A 267 -13.94 2.57 4.27
C GLN A 267 -14.30 2.19 2.82
N MET A 268 -15.08 1.11 2.68
CA MET A 268 -15.50 0.62 1.36
C MET A 268 -16.27 1.72 0.60
N LEU A 269 -15.99 1.84 -0.71
CA LEU A 269 -16.62 2.79 -1.63
C LEU A 269 -16.37 4.29 -1.36
N THR A 270 -15.65 4.65 -0.30
CA THR A 270 -15.36 6.05 0.07
C THR A 270 -13.87 6.26 0.40
N PRO A 271 -12.95 5.96 -0.54
CA PRO A 271 -11.50 6.09 -0.31
C PRO A 271 -11.08 7.50 0.11
N GLU A 272 -11.82 8.53 -0.29
CA GLU A 272 -11.59 9.92 0.11
C GLU A 272 -11.86 10.19 1.60
N SER A 273 -12.60 9.29 2.26
CA SER A 273 -12.90 9.37 3.68
C SER A 273 -11.89 8.62 4.54
N CYS A 274 -10.99 7.79 3.98
CA CYS A 274 -9.99 7.07 4.79
C CYS A 274 -9.08 8.04 5.55
N ALA A 275 -8.94 7.85 6.86
CA ALA A 275 -7.88 8.51 7.60
C ALA A 275 -6.52 7.90 7.26
N VAL A 276 -5.53 8.75 7.03
CA VAL A 276 -4.14 8.38 6.79
C VAL A 276 -3.33 8.93 7.95
N ALA A 277 -2.56 8.05 8.60
CA ALA A 277 -1.59 8.46 9.61
C ALA A 277 -0.25 8.74 8.95
N LEU A 278 0.35 9.87 9.33
CA LEU A 278 1.57 10.42 8.78
C LEU A 278 2.58 10.59 9.92
N ARG A 279 3.82 10.13 9.72
CA ARG A 279 4.94 10.58 10.51
C ARG A 279 5.44 11.88 9.89
N VAL A 280 5.51 12.93 10.68
CA VAL A 280 6.08 14.20 10.26
C VAL A 280 7.38 14.40 11.02
N ASP A 281 8.48 14.43 10.28
CA ASP A 281 9.82 14.65 10.81
C ASP A 281 10.25 16.08 10.46
N GLY A 282 10.54 16.91 11.45
CA GLY A 282 10.95 18.31 11.24
C GLY A 282 12.00 18.78 12.24
N PRO A 283 12.40 20.07 12.21
CA PRO A 283 13.49 20.60 13.03
C PRO A 283 13.25 20.52 14.55
N ARG A 284 11.99 20.31 14.96
CA ARG A 284 11.58 20.24 16.37
C ARG A 284 11.33 18.79 16.84
N GLY A 285 11.76 17.80 16.06
CA GLY A 285 11.52 16.39 16.30
C GLY A 285 10.40 15.82 15.43
N SER A 286 9.91 14.64 15.81
CA SER A 286 8.91 13.87 15.07
C SER A 286 7.56 13.90 15.78
N TRP A 287 6.46 13.98 15.02
CA TRP A 287 5.09 13.92 15.55
C TRP A 287 4.14 13.21 14.59
N VAL A 288 2.88 13.05 15.01
CA VAL A 288 1.84 12.38 14.24
C VAL A 288 0.99 13.41 13.49
N GLY A 289 0.82 13.20 12.18
CA GLY A 289 -0.19 13.86 11.36
C GLY A 289 -1.32 12.89 11.03
N VAL A 290 -2.55 13.40 10.94
CA VAL A 290 -3.71 12.68 10.40
C VAL A 290 -4.27 13.49 9.25
N TRP A 291 -4.57 12.82 8.14
CA TRP A 291 -5.08 13.46 6.95
C TRP A 291 -6.11 12.56 6.27
N ARG A 292 -7.16 13.15 5.69
CA ARG A 292 -8.11 12.44 4.83
C ARG A 292 -8.06 13.02 3.43
N PRO A 293 -8.19 12.22 2.35
CA PRO A 293 -8.14 12.77 1.00
C PRO A 293 -9.21 13.81 0.65
N ALA A 294 -10.38 13.74 1.27
CA ALA A 294 -11.43 14.76 1.18
C ALA A 294 -11.06 16.09 1.88
N GLU A 295 -10.09 16.06 2.80
CA GLU A 295 -9.68 17.23 3.59
C GLU A 295 -8.53 18.00 2.95
N ARG A 296 -8.53 19.31 3.17
CA ARG A 296 -7.50 20.24 2.65
C ARG A 296 -6.50 20.67 3.72
N ARG A 297 -6.41 19.93 4.83
CA ARG A 297 -5.50 20.22 5.95
C ARG A 297 -5.00 18.92 6.59
N VAL A 298 -3.82 18.99 7.20
CA VAL A 298 -3.30 17.93 8.07
C VAL A 298 -3.64 18.28 9.52
N HIS A 299 -4.19 17.31 10.25
CA HIS A 299 -4.44 17.39 11.68
C HIS A 299 -3.19 16.93 12.42
N HIS A 300 -2.52 17.84 13.13
CA HIS A 300 -1.31 17.52 13.89
C HIS A 300 -1.65 17.11 15.32
N LEU A 301 -1.09 15.98 15.75
CA LEU A 301 -1.29 15.38 17.05
C LEU A 301 0.07 15.17 17.72
N PRO A 302 0.19 15.42 19.04
CA PRO A 302 1.41 15.10 19.76
C PRO A 302 1.65 13.59 19.71
N ALA A 303 2.89 13.18 19.44
CA ALA A 303 3.28 11.78 19.60
C ALA A 303 3.33 11.43 21.09
N PRO A 304 2.89 10.23 21.51
CA PRO A 304 3.10 9.78 22.88
C PRO A 304 4.60 9.68 23.18
N GLU A 305 4.97 9.92 24.43
CA GLU A 305 6.35 9.70 24.88
C GLU A 305 6.78 8.26 24.59
N GLY A 306 7.99 8.08 24.04
CA GLY A 306 8.49 6.77 23.66
C GLY A 306 7.83 6.14 22.42
N TRP A 307 7.06 6.92 21.63
CA TRP A 307 6.48 6.42 20.38
C TRP A 307 7.53 5.78 19.48
N LEU A 308 7.23 4.57 19.01
CA LEU A 308 8.04 3.87 18.03
C LEU A 308 7.76 4.50 16.66
N ALA A 309 8.49 5.56 16.34
CA ALA A 309 8.15 6.51 15.28
C ALA A 309 7.97 5.84 13.90
N GLY A 310 6.78 5.99 13.32
CA GLY A 310 6.40 5.35 12.07
C GLY A 310 5.73 3.98 12.24
N ALA A 311 5.58 3.49 13.47
CA ALA A 311 4.76 2.33 13.79
C ALA A 311 3.37 2.77 14.26
N GLY A 312 2.34 2.10 13.76
CA GLY A 312 0.98 2.24 14.23
C GLY A 312 -0.03 1.60 13.28
N LEU A 313 -1.25 1.47 13.76
CA LEU A 313 -2.34 0.83 13.03
C LEU A 313 -3.65 1.57 13.27
N TRP A 314 -4.48 1.70 12.25
CA TRP A 314 -5.86 2.13 12.41
C TRP A 314 -6.77 0.95 12.71
N THR A 315 -7.67 1.12 13.67
CA THR A 315 -8.87 0.28 13.75
C THR A 315 -9.87 0.69 12.66
N PRO A 316 -10.78 -0.23 12.25
CA PRO A 316 -11.89 0.13 11.37
C PRO A 316 -12.74 1.29 11.90
N ASP A 317 -12.91 1.38 13.23
CA ASP A 317 -13.66 2.43 13.92
C ASP A 317 -12.96 3.80 13.96
N GLY A 318 -11.78 3.93 13.36
CA GLY A 318 -11.06 5.21 13.27
C GLY A 318 -10.28 5.57 14.53
N VAL A 319 -9.85 4.57 15.31
CA VAL A 319 -8.91 4.77 16.42
C VAL A 319 -7.49 4.44 15.92
N LEU A 320 -6.57 5.40 16.05
CA LEU A 320 -5.17 5.19 15.74
C LEU A 320 -4.46 4.61 16.96
N ARG A 321 -3.91 3.40 16.82
CA ARG A 321 -3.10 2.71 17.82
C ARG A 321 -1.62 2.98 17.55
N LEU A 322 -0.92 3.53 18.54
CA LEU A 322 0.48 3.92 18.46
C LEU A 322 1.31 3.14 19.50
N PRO A 323 2.08 2.13 19.08
CA PRO A 323 3.02 1.44 19.96
C PRO A 323 4.07 2.40 20.52
N TYR A 324 4.32 2.33 21.82
CA TYR A 324 5.32 3.15 22.50
C TYR A 324 6.02 2.35 23.60
N ALA A 325 7.26 2.73 23.90
CA ALA A 325 8.05 2.17 24.99
C ALA A 325 8.77 3.28 25.76
N THR A 326 8.62 3.27 27.08
CA THR A 326 9.31 4.16 28.03
C THR A 326 9.97 3.31 29.12
N GLU A 327 10.78 3.93 29.99
CA GLU A 327 11.34 3.24 31.15
C GLU A 327 10.27 2.69 32.10
N ALA A 328 9.14 3.41 32.25
CA ALA A 328 8.04 3.01 33.11
C ALA A 328 7.08 2.00 32.44
N VAL A 329 6.91 2.11 31.12
CA VAL A 329 6.00 1.28 30.33
C VAL A 329 6.80 0.68 29.16
N PRO A 330 7.40 -0.51 29.33
CA PRO A 330 8.28 -1.11 28.32
C PRO A 330 7.52 -1.56 27.06
N CYS A 331 6.21 -1.79 27.17
CA CYS A 331 5.31 -2.12 26.08
C CYS A 331 3.96 -1.45 26.30
N GLY A 332 3.62 -0.47 25.47
CA GLY A 332 2.36 0.25 25.54
C GLY A 332 1.77 0.51 24.16
N VAL A 333 0.46 0.70 24.11
CA VAL A 333 -0.28 1.13 22.92
C VAL A 333 -1.13 2.33 23.28
N ALA A 334 -0.77 3.50 22.77
CA ALA A 334 -1.58 4.70 22.94
C ALA A 334 -2.73 4.66 21.93
N GLN A 335 -3.94 4.99 22.37
CA GLN A 335 -5.11 5.12 21.50
C GLN A 335 -5.40 6.59 21.27
N VAL A 336 -5.44 6.98 20.00
CA VAL A 336 -5.68 8.36 19.58
C VAL A 336 -6.89 8.38 18.68
N SER A 337 -7.95 9.06 19.13
CA SER A 337 -9.12 9.35 18.31
C SER A 337 -8.94 10.71 17.64
N PRO A 338 -8.74 10.76 16.31
CA PRO A 338 -8.61 12.03 15.61
C PRO A 338 -9.93 12.80 15.64
N PRO A 339 -9.89 14.12 15.37
CA PRO A 339 -11.10 14.88 15.15
C PRO A 339 -12.00 14.22 14.11
N ALA A 340 -13.31 14.24 14.35
CA ALA A 340 -14.29 13.76 13.39
C ALA A 340 -14.11 14.48 12.04
N ALA A 341 -14.33 13.76 10.95
CA ALA A 341 -14.31 14.34 9.61
C ALA A 341 -15.28 15.52 9.58
N VAL A 342 -14.80 16.69 9.16
CA VAL A 342 -15.68 17.84 8.99
C VAL A 342 -16.50 17.60 7.72
N ALA A 343 -17.82 17.47 7.86
CA ALA A 343 -18.70 17.39 6.71
C ALA A 343 -18.49 18.65 5.84
N PRO A 344 -18.39 18.51 4.50
CA PRO A 344 -18.35 19.68 3.64
C PRO A 344 -19.64 20.47 3.86
N GLU A 345 -19.52 21.77 4.18
CA GLU A 345 -20.69 22.61 4.40
C GLU A 345 -21.58 22.60 3.15
N PRO A 346 -22.87 22.25 3.27
CA PRO A 346 -23.79 22.34 2.15
C PRO A 346 -24.07 23.82 1.88
N GLY A 347 -23.34 24.44 0.95
CA GLY A 347 -23.66 25.81 0.56
C GLY A 347 -22.65 26.65 -0.22
N ALA A 348 -21.43 26.16 -0.51
CA ALA A 348 -20.54 26.89 -1.40
C ALA A 348 -20.92 26.62 -2.87
N ALA A 349 -21.94 27.33 -3.35
CA ALA A 349 -22.24 27.40 -4.78
C ALA A 349 -20.96 27.81 -5.55
N PRO A 350 -20.61 27.14 -6.67
CA PRO A 350 -19.49 27.59 -7.48
C PRO A 350 -19.73 29.04 -7.93
N PRO A 351 -18.71 29.91 -7.94
CA PRO A 351 -18.88 31.27 -8.43
C PRO A 351 -19.36 31.20 -9.88
N HIS A 352 -20.57 31.72 -10.12
CA HIS A 352 -21.13 31.85 -11.45
C HIS A 352 -20.14 32.61 -12.34
N PRO A 353 -19.84 32.14 -13.57
CA PRO A 353 -19.04 32.92 -14.50
C PRO A 353 -19.81 34.21 -14.82
N HIS A 354 -19.15 35.35 -14.61
CA HIS A 354 -19.66 36.66 -14.97
C HIS A 354 -20.09 36.68 -16.44
N PRO A 355 -21.34 37.07 -16.77
CA PRO A 355 -21.72 37.26 -18.15
C PRO A 355 -20.96 38.46 -18.73
N HIS A 356 -20.22 38.20 -19.81
CA HIS A 356 -19.58 39.22 -20.62
C HIS A 356 -20.62 40.21 -21.16
N SER A 357 -20.38 41.50 -20.91
CA SER A 357 -21.13 42.60 -21.48
C SER A 357 -20.95 42.65 -23.00
N GLY A 358 -22.06 42.59 -23.73
CA GLY A 358 -22.18 42.93 -25.16
C GLY A 358 -23.56 43.56 -25.41
N PRO A 359 -23.67 44.54 -26.33
CA PRO A 359 -24.73 45.55 -26.31
C PRO A 359 -26.09 45.03 -26.84
N GLY A 360 -27.17 45.62 -26.33
CA GLY A 360 -28.55 45.26 -26.63
C GLY A 360 -29.06 45.67 -28.01
N PRO A 361 -30.33 45.34 -28.31
CA PRO A 361 -31.27 46.42 -28.62
C PRO A 361 -32.68 46.26 -28.01
N GLU A 362 -33.19 47.40 -27.57
CA GLU A 362 -34.54 47.98 -27.75
C GLU A 362 -35.83 47.16 -27.54
N GLN A 363 -36.66 47.72 -26.64
CA GLN A 363 -38.08 47.46 -26.32
C GLN A 363 -38.99 47.84 -27.53
N GLY A 364 -40.23 47.38 -27.74
CA GLY A 364 -41.29 46.63 -27.03
C GLY A 364 -42.48 46.52 -28.03
N PRO A 365 -43.78 46.46 -27.64
CA PRO A 365 -44.43 46.01 -26.41
C PRO A 365 -45.67 45.08 -26.65
N ASP A 366 -46.31 44.69 -25.53
CA ASP A 366 -47.72 44.32 -25.32
C ASP A 366 -48.33 43.01 -25.86
N ALA A 367 -48.70 42.11 -24.92
CA ALA A 367 -50.08 41.60 -24.81
C ALA A 367 -50.35 40.97 -23.42
N ARG A 368 -51.51 41.35 -22.88
CA ARG A 368 -52.09 41.04 -21.56
C ARG A 368 -52.69 39.63 -21.45
N ALA A 369 -52.83 39.23 -20.17
CA ALA A 369 -53.90 38.43 -19.56
C ALA A 369 -53.87 36.89 -19.70
N ALA A 370 -53.75 36.18 -18.59
CA ALA A 370 -54.90 35.80 -17.75
C ALA A 370 -54.43 35.12 -16.46
N ALA A 371 -55.11 35.45 -15.36
CA ALA A 371 -54.97 34.86 -14.04
C ALA A 371 -55.87 33.63 -13.88
N ALA A 372 -55.45 32.64 -13.08
CA ALA A 372 -56.36 31.86 -12.25
C ALA A 372 -55.62 31.12 -11.12
N THR A 373 -56.14 31.36 -9.93
CA THR A 373 -55.85 30.92 -8.57
C THR A 373 -55.95 29.41 -8.26
N ALA A 374 -55.03 28.96 -7.39
CA ALA A 374 -55.17 28.21 -6.13
C ALA A 374 -56.15 27.01 -5.98
N ALA A 375 -55.61 25.88 -5.51
CA ALA A 375 -56.16 24.98 -4.46
C ALA A 375 -55.11 23.89 -4.10
N THR A 376 -54.43 23.94 -2.95
CA THR A 376 -54.70 23.18 -1.71
C THR A 376 -55.01 21.68 -1.88
N GLY A 377 -54.14 20.81 -1.34
CA GLY A 377 -54.42 19.40 -1.06
C GLY A 377 -53.19 18.63 -0.57
N HIS A 378 -53.08 18.43 0.75
CA HIS A 378 -52.10 17.57 1.43
C HIS A 378 -52.43 16.06 1.23
N PRO A 379 -51.54 15.12 1.61
CA PRO A 379 -51.43 13.76 1.06
C PRO A 379 -52.29 12.72 1.80
N PRO A 380 -52.37 11.47 1.31
CA PRO A 380 -52.74 10.32 2.13
C PRO A 380 -51.52 9.44 2.46
N GLU A 381 -51.38 9.16 3.76
CA GLU A 381 -50.61 8.04 4.32
C GLU A 381 -51.61 6.92 4.77
N PRO A 382 -51.22 5.79 5.39
CA PRO A 382 -51.31 4.45 4.82
C PRO A 382 -52.21 3.48 5.63
N ALA A 383 -52.43 2.25 5.13
CA ALA A 383 -52.72 1.00 5.89
C ALA A 383 -53.27 -0.12 4.95
N PRO A 384 -53.35 -1.41 5.35
CA PRO A 384 -52.67 -2.13 6.44
C PRO A 384 -52.07 -3.51 6.04
N HIS A 385 -51.36 -4.10 7.01
CA HIS A 385 -50.73 -5.43 7.05
C HIS A 385 -51.68 -6.64 6.96
N SER A 386 -51.15 -7.81 6.55
CA SER A 386 -50.99 -9.06 7.36
C SER A 386 -50.96 -10.34 6.45
N PRO A 387 -50.77 -11.58 6.96
CA PRO A 387 -49.44 -12.19 7.19
C PRO A 387 -49.29 -13.65 6.66
N GLY A 388 -48.05 -14.16 6.66
CA GLY A 388 -47.70 -15.57 6.99
C GLY A 388 -47.99 -16.70 6.00
N HIS A 389 -46.96 -17.46 5.61
CA HIS A 389 -46.94 -18.94 5.72
C HIS A 389 -45.59 -19.56 5.30
N ALA A 390 -44.96 -20.25 6.26
CA ALA A 390 -44.18 -21.48 6.09
C ALA A 390 -44.68 -22.42 7.20
N PRO A 391 -44.75 -23.77 7.02
CA PRO A 391 -43.54 -24.62 7.13
C PRO A 391 -43.52 -25.96 6.32
N GLU A 392 -42.31 -26.43 5.97
CA GLU A 392 -41.71 -27.82 6.02
C GLU A 392 -42.46 -29.10 5.48
N PRO A 393 -41.86 -30.33 5.48
CA PRO A 393 -40.79 -30.95 4.63
C PRO A 393 -41.23 -32.25 3.88
N ALA A 394 -40.42 -32.81 2.95
CA ALA A 394 -40.12 -34.26 2.78
C ALA A 394 -39.27 -34.59 1.52
N GLN A 395 -38.51 -35.69 1.60
CA GLN A 395 -37.36 -36.16 0.78
C GLN A 395 -37.74 -37.03 -0.47
N PRO A 396 -36.85 -37.91 -1.02
CA PRO A 396 -35.72 -37.68 -1.94
C PRO A 396 -35.92 -38.44 -3.29
N ILE A 397 -34.81 -38.65 -4.05
CA ILE A 397 -34.51 -39.65 -5.10
C ILE A 397 -34.26 -39.05 -6.50
N HIS A 398 -33.00 -39.14 -6.96
CA HIS A 398 -32.53 -39.73 -8.24
C HIS A 398 -31.22 -39.07 -8.70
N THR A 399 -30.11 -39.81 -8.54
CA THR A 399 -28.83 -39.57 -9.21
C THR A 399 -28.89 -40.01 -10.68
N PRO A 400 -28.40 -39.20 -11.63
CA PRO A 400 -27.90 -39.70 -12.91
C PRO A 400 -26.37 -39.58 -13.03
N HIS A 401 -25.83 -40.59 -13.68
CA HIS A 401 -24.44 -40.88 -14.02
C HIS A 401 -23.77 -39.78 -14.89
N PRO A 402 -22.42 -39.61 -14.86
CA PRO A 402 -21.72 -38.58 -15.62
C PRO A 402 -21.60 -38.91 -17.12
N PRO A 403 -21.54 -37.89 -18.01
CA PRO A 403 -21.27 -38.10 -19.43
C PRO A 403 -19.76 -38.19 -19.73
N HIS A 404 -19.44 -39.04 -20.72
CA HIS A 404 -18.12 -39.27 -21.33
C HIS A 404 -17.48 -38.00 -21.97
N PRO A 405 -16.14 -37.95 -22.08
CA PRO A 405 -15.43 -36.84 -22.71
C PRO A 405 -15.50 -36.89 -24.26
N PRO A 406 -15.51 -35.74 -24.95
CA PRO A 406 -15.49 -35.68 -26.41
C PRO A 406 -14.08 -35.93 -27.00
N ARG A 407 -14.07 -36.54 -28.20
CA ARG A 407 -12.90 -36.83 -29.03
C ARG A 407 -12.32 -35.55 -29.70
N PRO A 408 -11.01 -35.53 -30.03
CA PRO A 408 -10.37 -34.36 -30.64
C PRO A 408 -10.67 -34.21 -32.14
N SER A 409 -10.85 -32.98 -32.59
CA SER A 409 -10.95 -32.57 -34.00
C SER A 409 -9.57 -32.30 -34.62
N PRO A 410 -9.41 -32.44 -35.96
CA PRO A 410 -8.10 -32.47 -36.62
C PRO A 410 -7.49 -31.09 -36.88
N THR A 411 -6.16 -31.05 -36.79
CA THR A 411 -5.26 -29.92 -37.07
C THR A 411 -5.22 -29.54 -38.56
N PRO A 412 -5.30 -28.26 -38.96
CA PRO A 412 -4.92 -27.82 -40.30
C PRO A 412 -3.43 -27.45 -40.38
N GLN A 413 -2.78 -27.84 -41.49
CA GLN A 413 -1.40 -27.53 -41.87
C GLN A 413 -1.17 -26.02 -42.14
N PRO A 414 0.08 -25.53 -42.03
CA PRO A 414 0.42 -24.12 -42.21
C PRO A 414 0.64 -23.76 -43.68
N SER A 415 0.02 -22.64 -44.10
CA SER A 415 0.29 -21.97 -45.38
C SER A 415 1.34 -20.86 -45.19
N HIS A 416 2.37 -20.90 -46.04
CA HIS A 416 3.34 -19.83 -46.23
C HIS A 416 2.68 -18.53 -46.74
N PRO A 417 3.23 -17.36 -46.41
CA PRO A 417 3.26 -16.27 -47.35
C PRO A 417 4.68 -15.74 -47.60
N ASP A 418 4.88 -15.38 -48.86
CA ASP A 418 6.07 -14.81 -49.47
C ASP A 418 6.01 -13.27 -49.41
N SER A 419 7.21 -12.66 -49.40
CA SER A 419 7.57 -11.33 -49.92
C SER A 419 7.09 -10.01 -49.27
N SER A 420 8.06 -9.37 -48.60
CA SER A 420 8.58 -7.99 -48.80
C SER A 420 7.62 -6.79 -48.93
N ALA A 421 7.68 -5.89 -47.93
CA ALA A 421 7.34 -4.47 -48.06
C ALA A 421 8.30 -3.60 -47.23
N ASP A 422 8.74 -2.48 -47.81
CA ASP A 422 9.69 -1.48 -47.28
C ASP A 422 9.22 -0.75 -46.00
N PRO A 423 10.14 -0.24 -45.16
CA PRO A 423 9.82 0.41 -43.89
C PRO A 423 9.36 1.88 -44.05
N ALA A 424 8.28 2.24 -43.34
CA ALA A 424 7.77 3.60 -43.23
C ALA A 424 8.65 4.51 -42.33
N PRO A 425 8.69 5.83 -42.56
CA PRO A 425 9.51 6.78 -41.78
C PRO A 425 8.98 7.00 -40.35
N PRO A 426 9.85 7.40 -39.40
CA PRO A 426 9.50 7.53 -37.99
C PRO A 426 8.56 8.72 -37.71
N PRO A 427 7.59 8.59 -36.79
CA PRO A 427 6.72 9.70 -36.38
C PRO A 427 7.46 10.71 -35.51
N THR A 428 7.12 11.99 -35.69
CA THR A 428 7.62 13.14 -34.92
C THR A 428 7.07 13.19 -33.48
N PRO A 429 7.79 13.82 -32.53
CA PRO A 429 7.42 13.80 -31.11
C PRO A 429 6.13 14.57 -30.86
N SER A 430 5.14 13.87 -30.33
CA SER A 430 3.85 14.44 -29.91
C SER A 430 3.97 15.07 -28.52
N THR A 431 3.37 16.24 -28.37
CA THR A 431 3.21 16.99 -27.11
C THR A 431 2.54 16.16 -26.00
N PRO A 432 2.87 16.42 -24.72
CA PRO A 432 2.45 15.57 -23.60
C PRO A 432 0.92 15.62 -23.42
N ARG A 433 0.30 14.44 -23.45
CA ARG A 433 -1.13 14.25 -23.21
C ARG A 433 -1.29 13.42 -21.91
N PRO A 434 -2.25 13.74 -21.02
CA PRO A 434 -2.42 13.02 -19.75
C PRO A 434 -2.75 11.54 -20.00
N VAL A 435 -2.01 10.63 -19.36
CA VAL A 435 -2.20 9.17 -19.48
C VAL A 435 -3.16 8.70 -18.36
N PRO A 436 -4.28 8.03 -18.68
CA PRO A 436 -5.14 7.37 -17.69
C PRO A 436 -4.43 6.16 -17.07
N LEU A 437 -4.67 5.88 -15.77
CA LEU A 437 -4.10 4.76 -14.99
C LEU A 437 -4.65 3.36 -15.39
N GLN A 438 -4.70 3.04 -16.68
CA GLN A 438 -5.18 1.73 -17.14
C GLN A 438 -4.22 1.07 -18.11
N GLN A 439 -3.31 0.23 -17.60
CA GLN A 439 -2.86 -1.00 -18.27
C GLN A 439 -2.51 -2.14 -17.27
N ALA A 440 -3.23 -2.24 -16.15
CA ALA A 440 -3.19 -3.43 -15.29
C ALA A 440 -4.38 -4.36 -15.65
N PRO A 441 -4.17 -5.65 -15.97
CA PRO A 441 -5.24 -6.57 -16.31
C PRO A 441 -5.92 -7.11 -15.04
N LEU A 442 -6.73 -6.28 -14.37
CA LEU A 442 -7.50 -6.70 -13.18
C LEU A 442 -9.02 -6.80 -13.41
N GLY A 443 -9.49 -6.54 -14.63
CA GLY A 443 -10.93 -6.50 -14.93
C GLY A 443 -11.66 -7.86 -15.01
N ARG A 444 -11.06 -8.99 -14.61
CA ARG A 444 -11.66 -10.32 -14.87
C ARG A 444 -11.51 -11.41 -13.81
N LEU A 445 -11.27 -11.10 -12.53
CA LEU A 445 -11.42 -12.09 -11.46
C LEU A 445 -12.03 -11.46 -10.19
N VAL A 446 -13.32 -11.12 -10.28
CA VAL A 446 -14.20 -11.09 -9.11
C VAL A 446 -15.47 -11.84 -9.51
N THR A 447 -15.45 -13.15 -9.31
CA THR A 447 -16.67 -13.96 -9.14
C THR A 447 -16.37 -15.04 -8.11
N ASN A 448 -16.93 -14.81 -6.92
CA ASN A 448 -17.10 -15.67 -5.74
C ASN A 448 -15.89 -16.36 -5.13
#